data_AF-A0A918RPV5-F1
#
_entry.id   AF-A0A918RPV5-F1
#
_cell.length_a   1.000
_cell.length_b   1.000
_cell.length_c   1.000
_cell.angle_alpha   90.00
_cell.angle_beta   90.00
_cell.angle_gamma   90.00
#
_symmetry.space_group_name_H-M   'P 1'
#
loop_
_entity.id
_entity.type
_entity.pdbx_description
1 polymer ?
#
loop_
_entity_poly.entity_id
_entity_poly.type
_entity_poly.pdbx_seq_one_letter_code
_entity_poly.pdbx_strand_id
1 'polypeptide(L)' 'MKTLNLKLLLLLSLVAGMATLTGCEEKGPMEKAGESIDEAVDDAGDAVEDAADDVEDATNN' A
#
# COMPACT_ATOMS: atom_id res chain seq x y z
N MET A 1 3.26 6.60 -41.33
CA MET A 1 3.67 5.68 -40.23
C MET A 1 4.37 6.40 -39.08
N LYS A 2 5.40 7.22 -39.31
CA LYS A 2 6.09 7.99 -38.23
C LYS A 2 5.17 8.90 -37.41
N THR A 3 4.20 9.53 -38.04
CA THR A 3 3.20 10.40 -37.38
C THR A 3 2.17 9.64 -36.54
N LEU A 4 1.96 8.35 -36.81
CA LEU A 4 1.00 7.52 -36.07
C LEU A 4 1.60 7.08 -34.73
N ASN A 5 2.88 6.68 -34.74
CA ASN A 5 3.63 6.35 -33.52
C ASN A 5 3.85 7.57 -32.63
N LEU A 6 4.09 8.75 -33.22
CA LEU A 6 4.23 10.00 -32.46
C LEU A 6 2.92 10.40 -31.78
N LYS A 7 1.78 10.29 -32.48
CA LYS A 7 0.45 10.54 -31.88
C LYS A 7 0.10 9.51 -30.81
N LEU A 8 0.48 8.25 -31.01
CA LEU A 8 0.26 7.18 -30.03
C LEU A 8 1.08 7.41 -28.76
N LEU A 9 2.36 7.80 -28.90
CA LEU A 9 3.22 8.19 -27.77
C LEU A 9 2.65 9.37 -26.99
N LEU A 10 2.13 10.38 -27.69
CA LEU A 10 1.55 11.58 -27.09
C LEU A 10 0.24 11.28 -26.33
N LEU A 11 -0.58 10.36 -26.87
CA LEU A 11 -1.78 9.86 -26.18
C LEU A 11 -1.44 9.04 -24.94
N LEU A 12 -0.41 8.20 -25.01
CA LEU A 12 0.03 7.38 -23.88
C LEU A 12 0.58 8.26 -22.73
N SER A 13 1.36 9.30 -23.06
CA SER A 13 1.87 10.24 -22.06
C SER A 13 0.76 11.06 -21.40
N LEU A 14 -0.30 11.38 -22.13
CA LEU A 14 -1.45 12.12 -21.60
C LEU A 14 -2.26 11.27 -20.60
N VAL A 15 -2.49 9.99 -20.91
CA VAL A 15 -3.15 9.03 -20.00
C VAL A 15 -2.31 8.78 -18.74
N ALA A 16 -0.99 8.61 -18.90
CA ALA A 16 -0.08 8.44 -17.77
C ALA A 16 -0.04 9.68 -16.87
N GLY A 17 -0.07 10.88 -17.44
CA GLY A 17 -0.12 12.14 -16.67
C GLY A 17 -1.42 12.32 -15.89
N MET A 18 -2.54 11.79 -16.39
CA MET A 18 -3.81 11.77 -15.65
C MET A 18 -3.81 10.78 -14.49
N ALA A 19 -3.08 9.66 -14.60
CA ALA A 19 -2.93 8.70 -13.51
C ALA A 19 -2.06 9.22 -12.34
N THR A 20 -1.16 10.18 -12.60
CA THR A 20 -0.39 10.83 -11.53
C THR A 20 -1.15 11.94 -10.81
N LEU A 21 -2.25 12.45 -11.40
CA LEU A 21 -3.10 13.46 -10.76
C LEU A 21 -3.99 12.88 -9.64
N THR A 22 -4.23 11.56 -9.63
CA THR A 22 -4.92 10.89 -8.51
C THR A 22 -4.03 10.70 -7.28
N GLY A 23 -2.73 11.00 -7.37
CA GLY A 23 -1.80 10.95 -6.23
C GLY A 23 -1.58 12.29 -5.52
N CYS A 24 -2.22 13.37 -5.97
CA CYS A 24 -2.02 14.71 -5.39
C CYS A 24 -3.12 15.15 -4.40
N GLU A 25 -4.21 14.41 -4.23
CA GLU A 25 -5.25 14.79 -3.28
C GLU A 25 -6.02 13.54 -2.81
N GLU A 26 -5.90 13.23 -1.52
CA GLU A 26 -6.53 12.10 -0.80
C GLU A 26 -6.04 10.67 -1.09
N LYS A 27 -5.66 9.95 -0.02
CA LYS A 27 -5.35 8.51 -0.03
C LYS A 27 -6.45 7.76 -0.79
N GLY A 28 -6.06 7.00 -1.81
CA GLY A 28 -6.99 6.23 -2.61
C GLY A 28 -7.69 5.14 -1.77
N PRO A 29 -8.84 4.60 -2.24
CA PRO A 29 -9.54 3.52 -1.54
C PRO A 29 -8.66 2.28 -1.33
N MET A 30 -7.72 2.02 -2.25
CA MET A 30 -6.75 0.93 -2.14
C MET A 30 -5.66 1.21 -1.09
N GLU A 31 -5.18 2.45 -0.98
CA GLU A 31 -4.23 2.84 0.09
C GLU A 31 -4.88 2.76 1.46
N LYS A 32 -6.12 3.25 1.61
CA LYS A 32 -6.86 3.15 2.89
C LYS A 32 -7.08 1.69 3.31
N ALA A 33 -7.45 0.83 2.35
CA ALA A 33 -7.60 -0.60 2.63
C ALA A 33 -6.26 -1.26 2.96
N GLY A 34 -5.18 -0.90 2.27
CA GLY A 34 -3.82 -1.38 2.57
C GLY A 34 -3.39 -0.98 3.98
N GLU A 35 -3.63 0.28 4.36
CA GLU A 35 -3.29 0.82 5.68
C GLU A 35 -4.08 0.14 6.81
N SER A 36 -5.38 -0.11 6.62
CA SER A 36 -6.17 -0.87 7.61
C SER A 36 -5.74 -2.32 7.75
N ILE A 37 -5.24 -2.94 6.67
CA ILE A 37 -4.71 -4.30 6.74
C ILE A 37 -3.36 -4.31 7.47
N ASP A 38 -2.50 -3.34 7.16
CA ASP A 38 -1.19 -3.18 7.80
C ASP A 38 -1.35 -2.99 9.32
N GLU A 39 -2.24 -2.09 9.74
CA GLU A 39 -2.54 -1.83 11.16
C GLU A 39 -3.11 -3.08 11.87
N ALA A 40 -4.01 -3.83 11.22
CA ALA A 40 -4.55 -5.06 11.79
C ALA A 40 -3.50 -6.19 11.91
N VAL A 41 -2.50 -6.21 11.03
CA VAL A 41 -1.40 -7.16 11.10
C VAL A 41 -0.43 -6.80 12.22
N ASP A 42 -0.15 -5.50 12.40
CA ASP A 42 0.71 -4.98 13.48
C ASP A 42 0.10 -5.30 14.86
N ASP A 43 -1.18 -4.95 15.09
CA ASP A 43 -1.90 -5.25 16.33
C ASP A 43 -1.93 -6.75 16.64
N ALA A 44 -2.10 -7.59 15.62
CA ALA A 44 -2.08 -9.04 15.78
C ALA A 44 -0.68 -9.58 16.09
N GLY A 45 0.37 -8.95 15.56
CA GLY A 45 1.76 -9.25 15.86
C GLY A 45 2.09 -8.95 17.32
N ASP A 46 1.79 -7.74 17.77
CA ASP A 46 2.01 -7.30 19.15
C ASP A 46 1.29 -8.21 20.15
N ALA A 47 0.03 -8.54 19.91
CA ALA A 47 -0.73 -9.43 20.80
C ALA A 47 -0.16 -10.86 20.89
N VAL A 48 0.48 -11.34 19.81
CA VAL A 48 1.16 -12.64 19.80
C VAL A 48 2.50 -12.58 20.52
N GLU A 49 3.25 -11.49 20.36
CA GLU A 49 4.52 -11.26 21.05
C GLU A 49 4.30 -11.14 22.56
N ASP A 50 3.34 -10.32 23.00
CA ASP A 50 2.96 -10.20 24.42
C ASP A 50 2.58 -11.56 25.04
N ALA A 51 1.77 -12.35 24.33
CA ALA A 51 1.36 -13.67 24.80
C ALA A 51 2.53 -14.68 24.83
N ALA A 52 3.51 -14.53 23.93
CA ALA A 52 4.70 -15.36 23.92
C ALA A 52 5.64 -14.99 25.07
N ASP A 53 5.85 -13.70 25.32
CA ASP A 53 6.65 -13.19 26.44
C ASP A 53 6.05 -13.64 27.80
N ASP A 54 4.73 -13.53 27.98
CA ASP A 54 4.04 -14.01 29.19
C ASP A 54 4.27 -15.52 29.44
N VAL A 55 4.30 -16.33 28.36
CA VAL A 55 4.55 -17.77 28.44
C VAL A 55 6.02 -18.06 28.73
N GLU A 56 6.94 -17.28 28.15
CA GLU A 56 8.38 -17.40 28.40
C GLU A 56 8.71 -17.07 29.86
N ASP A 57 8.19 -15.96 30.38
CA ASP A 57 8.34 -15.55 31.78
C ASP A 57 7.77 -16.61 32.75
N ALA A 58 6.63 -17.20 32.42
CA ALA A 58 6.02 -18.27 33.23
C ALA A 58 6.81 -19.59 33.19
N THR A 59 7.58 -19.83 32.13
CA THR A 59 8.35 -21.08 31.95
C THR A 59 9.78 -20.97 32.49
N ASN A 60 10.31 -19.75 32.63
CA ASN A 60 11.68 -19.49 33.08
C ASN A 60 11.80 -19.15 34.59
N ASN A 61 10.73 -19.43 35.37
CA ASN A 61 10.66 -19.29 36.84
C ASN A 61 10.54 -20.67 37.51
#